data_AF-S2EUA0-F1
#
_entry.id   AF-S2EUA0-F1
#
_cell.length_a   1.000
_cell.length_b   1.000
_cell.length_c   1.000
_cell.angle_alpha   90.00
_cell.angle_beta   90.00
_cell.angle_gamma   90.00
#
_symmetry.space_group_name_H-M   'P 1'
#
loop_
_entity.id
_entity.type
_entity.pdbx_description
1 polymer ?
#
loop_
_entity_poly.entity_id
_entity_poly.type
_entity_poly.pdbx_seq_one_letter_code
_entity_poly.pdbx_strand_id
1 'polypeptide(L)' 'MRLCQAWHKRKNWLFSDTPKGATASAQLYSLVETAKANGQEPYAWLRHILELLPQATTVEDYEALLPWNLKAI' A
#
# COMPACT_ATOMS: atom_id res chain seq x y z
N MET A 1 -18.21 -29.12 -24.59
CA MET A 1 -17.29 -27.98 -24.82
C MET A 1 -17.98 -26.72 -24.30
N ARG A 2 -17.30 -25.90 -23.47
CA ARG A 2 -17.78 -24.65 -22.79
C ARG A 2 -18.23 -24.77 -21.32
N LEU A 3 -17.32 -25.07 -20.40
CA LEU A 3 -17.40 -24.58 -19.01
C LEU A 3 -15.99 -24.40 -18.40
N CYS A 4 -15.10 -23.68 -19.08
CA CYS A 4 -13.75 -23.38 -18.57
C CYS A 4 -13.36 -21.89 -18.71
N GLN A 5 -14.33 -20.97 -18.67
CA GLN A 5 -14.06 -19.53 -18.77
C GLN A 5 -14.33 -18.72 -17.50
N ALA A 6 -14.58 -19.36 -16.35
CA ALA A 6 -14.71 -18.65 -15.06
C ALA A 6 -13.36 -18.47 -14.32
N TRP A 7 -12.28 -19.11 -14.77
CA TRP A 7 -10.99 -19.16 -14.05
C TRP A 7 -9.97 -18.08 -14.43
N HIS A 8 -10.36 -17.07 -15.21
CA HIS A 8 -9.40 -16.08 -15.74
C HIS A 8 -9.43 -14.72 -15.03
N LYS A 9 -10.36 -14.45 -14.11
CA LYS A 9 -10.43 -13.18 -13.35
C LYS A 9 -9.96 -13.25 -11.89
N ARG A 10 -9.54 -14.41 -11.38
CA ARG A 10 -9.12 -14.60 -9.97
C ARG A 10 -7.67 -15.01 -9.78
N LYS A 11 -6.79 -14.74 -10.76
CA LYS A 11 -5.38 -15.14 -10.67
C LYS A 11 -4.48 -14.15 -9.91
N ASN A 12 -4.97 -12.94 -9.59
CA ASN A 12 -4.15 -11.95 -8.88
C ASN A 12 -4.12 -12.16 -7.35
N TRP A 13 -5.01 -13.00 -6.82
CA TRP A 13 -5.10 -13.29 -5.37
C TRP A 13 -4.33 -14.56 -4.96
N LEU A 14 -3.62 -15.19 -5.91
CA LEU A 14 -2.92 -16.45 -5.69
C LEU A 14 -1.76 -16.35 -4.68
N PHE A 15 -1.29 -15.13 -4.39
CA PHE A 15 -0.19 -14.88 -3.44
C PHE A 15 -0.66 -14.52 -2.02
N SER A 16 -1.98 -14.48 -1.77
CA SER A 16 -2.55 -14.37 -0.42
C SER A 16 -2.75 -15.73 0.26
N ASP A 17 -2.05 -16.78 -0.19
CA ASP A 17 -2.16 -18.15 0.34
C ASP A 17 -1.59 -18.30 1.76
N THR A 18 -0.92 -17.25 2.27
CA THR A 18 -0.52 -17.15 3.67
C THR A 18 -1.23 -15.99 4.35
N PRO A 19 -1.68 -16.14 5.63
CA PRO A 19 -2.29 -15.05 6.38
C PRO A 19 -1.42 -13.78 6.40
N LYS A 20 -0.09 -13.95 6.47
CA LYS A 20 0.88 -12.85 6.44
C LYS A 20 0.84 -12.08 5.11
N GLY A 21 0.79 -12.79 3.98
CA GLY A 21 0.69 -12.17 2.65
C GLY A 21 -0.64 -11.46 2.42
N ALA A 22 -1.74 -12.04 2.92
CA ALA A 22 -3.05 -11.41 2.91
C ALA A 22 -3.07 -10.12 3.74
N THR A 23 -2.49 -10.14 4.95
CA THR A 23 -2.38 -8.96 5.81
C THR A 23 -1.53 -7.87 5.18
N ALA A 24 -0.35 -8.20 4.63
CA ALA A 24 0.51 -7.22 3.97
C ALA A 24 -0.19 -6.56 2.77
N SER A 25 -0.92 -7.36 1.97
CA SER A 25 -1.68 -6.83 0.84
C SER A 25 -2.80 -5.90 1.30
N ALA A 26 -3.54 -6.28 2.35
CA ALA A 26 -4.59 -5.44 2.92
C ALA A 26 -4.03 -4.13 3.48
N GLN A 27 -2.89 -4.16 4.16
CA GLN A 27 -2.21 -2.98 4.67
C GLN A 27 -1.79 -2.03 3.53
N LEU A 28 -1.21 -2.58 2.45
CA LEU A 28 -0.82 -1.78 1.29
C LEU A 28 -2.03 -1.09 0.64
N TYR A 29 -3.14 -1.79 0.46
CA TYR A 29 -4.37 -1.18 -0.07
C TYR A 29 -4.90 -0.07 0.84
N SER A 30 -4.92 -0.29 2.16
CA SER A 30 -5.34 0.73 3.12
C SER A 30 -4.46 1.98 3.04
N LEU A 31 -3.14 1.83 2.89
CA LEU A 31 -2.20 2.94 2.72
C LEU A 31 -2.47 3.71 1.42
N VAL A 32 -2.69 3.00 0.31
CA VAL A 32 -3.03 3.61 -0.99
C VAL A 32 -4.32 4.43 -0.89
N GLU A 33 -5.37 3.88 -0.28
CA GLU A 33 -6.62 4.60 -0.09
C GLU A 33 -6.47 5.82 0.84
N THR A 34 -5.61 5.71 1.86
CA THR A 34 -5.28 6.84 2.74
C THR A 34 -4.57 7.97 1.97
N ALA A 35 -3.63 7.64 1.08
CA ALA A 35 -2.95 8.64 0.25
C ALA A 35 -3.93 9.36 -0.68
N LYS A 36 -4.81 8.60 -1.35
CA LYS A 36 -5.87 9.16 -2.21
C LYS A 36 -6.83 10.05 -1.44
N ALA A 37 -7.24 9.65 -0.24
CA ALA A 37 -8.13 10.44 0.60
C ALA A 37 -7.51 11.80 1.00
N ASN A 38 -6.18 11.87 1.07
CA ASN A 38 -5.44 13.11 1.31
C ASN A 38 -5.05 13.86 0.01
N GLY A 39 -5.50 13.39 -1.17
CA GLY A 39 -5.21 14.02 -2.46
C GLY A 39 -3.78 13.84 -2.97
N GLN A 40 -3.02 12.92 -2.37
CA GLN A 40 -1.63 12.65 -2.72
C GLN A 40 -1.52 11.52 -3.76
N GLU A 41 -0.50 11.57 -4.62
CA GLU A 41 -0.20 10.48 -5.54
C GLU A 41 0.33 9.27 -4.74
N PRO A 42 -0.39 8.13 -4.72
CA PRO A 42 -0.07 7.03 -3.81
C PRO A 42 1.31 6.43 -4.01
N TYR A 43 1.79 6.34 -5.25
CA TYR A 43 3.08 5.73 -5.56
C TYR A 43 4.25 6.62 -5.13
N ALA A 44 4.19 7.92 -5.39
CA ALA A 44 5.18 8.90 -4.94
C ALA A 44 5.27 8.95 -3.42
N TRP A 45 4.12 8.98 -2.74
CA TRP A 45 4.06 8.99 -1.28
C TRP A 45 4.63 7.70 -0.66
N LEU A 46 4.24 6.53 -1.18
CA LEU A 46 4.77 5.25 -0.69
C LEU A 46 6.28 5.11 -0.91
N ARG A 47 6.80 5.55 -2.07
CA ARG A 47 8.24 5.53 -2.34
C ARG A 47 9.00 6.38 -1.33
N HIS A 48 8.50 7.59 -1.09
CA HIS A 48 9.12 8.54 -0.17
C HIS A 48 9.16 8.00 1.26
N ILE A 49 8.07 7.41 1.75
CA ILE A 49 8.04 6.79 3.07
C ILE A 49 9.00 5.61 3.16
N LEU A 50 9.05 4.74 2.15
CA LEU A 50 9.93 3.56 2.18
C LEU A 50 11.42 3.95 2.18
N GLU A 51 11.78 5.08 1.56
CA GLU A 51 13.14 5.64 1.57
C GLU A 51 13.51 6.29 2.92
N LEU A 52 12.55 6.91 3.59
CA LEU A 52 12.76 7.62 4.86
C LEU A 52 12.53 6.75 6.11
N LEU A 53 11.76 5.66 5.99
CA LEU A 53 11.53 4.69 7.06
C LEU A 53 12.80 4.17 7.75
N PRO A 54 13.89 3.82 7.03
CA PRO A 54 15.13 3.39 7.69
C PRO A 54 15.90 4.54 8.39
N GLN A 55 15.54 5.79 8.10
CA GLN A 55 16.15 6.99 8.71
C GLN A 55 15.36 7.48 9.92
N ALA A 56 14.05 7.20 9.97
CA ALA A 56 13.19 7.56 11.09
C ALA A 56 13.58 6.76 12.35
N THR A 57 13.97 7.46 13.41
CA THR A 57 14.36 6.85 14.70
C THR A 57 13.48 7.31 15.85
N THR A 58 12.84 8.48 15.72
CA THR A 58 11.98 9.06 16.75
C THR A 58 10.50 8.98 16.35
N VAL A 59 9.60 9.16 17.33
CA VAL A 59 8.14 9.12 17.09
C VAL A 59 7.73 10.28 16.18
N GLU A 60 8.39 11.42 16.34
CA GLU A 60 8.17 12.63 15.57
C GLU A 60 8.54 12.44 14.09
N ASP A 61 9.59 11.65 13.80
CA ASP A 61 9.97 11.31 12.42
C ASP A 61 8.85 10.51 11.74
N TYR A 62 8.22 9.57 12.45
CA TYR A 62 7.09 8.80 11.90
C TYR A 62 5.86 9.68 11.68
N GLU A 63 5.59 10.64 12.56
CA GLU A 63 4.49 11.58 12.37
C GLU A 63 4.72 12.49 11.16
N ALA A 64 5.97 12.89 10.89
CA ALA A 64 6.32 13.67 9.71
C ALA A 64 6.10 12.91 8.39
N LEU A 65 6.16 11.58 8.42
CA LEU A 65 5.92 10.70 7.27
C LEU A 65 4.43 10.52 6.93
N LEU A 66 3.52 11.03 7.77
CA LEU A 66 2.09 10.87 7.56
C LEU A 66 1.60 11.68 6.34
N PRO A 67 0.58 11.19 5.61
CA PRO A 67 0.20 11.73 4.30
C PRO A 67 -0.33 13.16 4.34
N TRP A 68 -0.77 13.65 5.51
CA TRP A 68 -1.23 15.02 5.73
C TRP A 68 -0.11 16.01 6.07
N ASN A 69 1.05 15.51 6.53
CA ASN A 69 2.21 16.35 6.86
C ASN A 69 3.16 16.51 5.67
N LEU A 70 3.11 15.58 4.71
CA LEU A 70 3.86 15.68 3.48
C LEU A 70 3.16 16.68 2.55
N LYS A 71 3.85 17.78 2.23
CA LYS A 71 3.44 18.68 1.14
C LYS A 71 3.43 17.88 -0.15
N ALA A 72 2.46 18.18 -1.02
CA ALA A 72 2.36 17.57 -2.35
C ALA A 72 3.75 17.51 -3.01
N ILE A 73 4.22 16.28 -3.21
CA ILE A 73 5.48 15.97 -3.90
C ILE A 73 5.24 16.12 -5.41
#